data_AF-A0A9E2PV38-F1
#
_entry.id   AF-A0A9E2PV38-F1
#
_cell.length_a   1.000
_cell.length_b   1.000
_cell.length_c   1.000
_cell.angle_alpha   90.00
_cell.angle_beta   90.00
_cell.angle_gamma   90.00
#
_symmetry.space_group_name_H-M   'P 1'
#
loop_
_entity.id
_entity.type
_entity.pdbx_description
1 polymer ?
#
loop_
_entity_poly.entity_id
_entity_poly.type
_entity_poly.pdbx_seq_one_letter_code
_entity_poly.pdbx_strand_id
1 'polypeptide(L)' 'MIDIHAHILPGVDDGAKNWEQSLQMARLAVEDGITVMVATPHLFKGRSIDLSQLNTKEIILQHVAQLKR' A
#
# COMPACT_ATOMS: atom_id res chain seq x y z
N MET A 1 12.77 -9.39 -7.91
CA MET A 1 11.58 -8.63 -8.38
C MET A 1 11.18 -7.63 -7.30
N ILE A 2 10.60 -6.47 -7.66
CA ILE A 2 10.08 -5.51 -6.69
C ILE A 2 8.55 -5.56 -6.74
N ASP A 3 7.93 -5.85 -5.61
CA ASP A 3 6.48 -5.72 -5.44
C ASP A 3 6.17 -4.31 -4.91
N ILE A 4 5.36 -3.57 -5.65
CA ILE A 4 5.00 -2.18 -5.34
C ILE A 4 3.60 -2.07 -4.70
N HIS A 5 2.90 -3.18 -4.48
CA HIS A 5 1.57 -3.15 -3.90
C HIS A 5 1.27 -4.37 -3.03
N ALA A 6 1.50 -4.23 -1.71
CA ALA A 6 1.28 -5.32 -0.76
C ALA A 6 0.59 -4.89 0.53
N HIS A 7 -0.39 -5.69 0.96
CA HIS A 7 -1.12 -5.57 2.24
C HIS A 7 -0.47 -6.46 3.30
N ILE A 8 0.83 -6.27 3.50
CA ILE A 8 1.68 -7.16 4.31
C ILE A 8 1.66 -6.83 5.81
N LEU A 9 1.24 -5.62 6.19
CA LEU A 9 1.26 -5.17 7.59
C LEU A 9 0.09 -5.76 8.39
N PRO A 10 0.36 -6.45 9.52
CA PRO A 10 -0.68 -7.18 10.22
C PRO A 10 -1.65 -6.25 10.97
N GLY A 11 -2.96 -6.50 10.81
CA GLY A 11 -4.03 -5.81 11.54
C GLY A 11 -4.26 -4.36 11.11
N VAL A 12 -3.68 -3.93 9.99
CA VAL A 12 -3.83 -2.56 9.47
C VAL A 12 -5.09 -2.43 8.62
N ASP A 13 -5.38 -3.44 7.80
CA ASP A 13 -6.52 -3.48 6.89
C ASP A 13 -7.00 -4.92 6.67
N ASP A 14 -7.45 -5.25 5.46
CA ASP A 14 -7.90 -6.60 5.08
C ASP A 14 -6.81 -7.51 4.50
N GLY A 15 -5.54 -7.11 4.61
CA GLY A 15 -4.41 -8.00 4.40
C GLY A 15 -4.20 -8.99 5.56
N ALA A 16 -2.96 -9.11 6.02
CA ALA A 16 -2.60 -10.01 7.11
C ALA A 16 -3.35 -9.68 8.41
N LYS A 17 -3.94 -10.67 9.08
CA LYS A 17 -4.64 -10.45 10.37
C LYS A 17 -3.69 -10.36 11.56
N ASN A 18 -2.54 -11.04 11.47
CA ASN A 18 -1.55 -11.14 12.53
C ASN A 18 -0.15 -11.39 11.95
N TRP A 19 0.87 -11.34 12.81
CA TRP A 19 2.27 -11.51 12.41
C TRP A 19 2.55 -12.85 11.75
N GLU A 20 1.88 -13.92 12.17
CA GLU A 20 2.06 -15.25 11.59
C GLU A 20 1.65 -15.28 10.12
N GLN A 21 0.47 -14.73 9.80
CA GLN A 21 0.01 -14.59 8.41
C GLN A 21 0.92 -13.68 7.59
N SER A 22 1.34 -12.54 8.15
CA SER A 22 2.26 -11.61 7.50
C SER A 22 3.59 -12.29 7.12
N LEU A 23 4.17 -13.07 8.05
CA LEU A 23 5.38 -13.83 7.79
C LEU A 23 5.17 -14.95 6.76
N GLN A 24 4.01 -15.61 6.76
CA GLN A 24 3.69 -16.61 5.73
C GLN A 24 3.62 -15.98 4.34
N MET A 25 2.94 -14.83 4.20
CA MET A 25 2.89 -14.06 2.95
C MET A 25 4.29 -13.62 2.49
N ALA A 26 5.13 -13.16 3.41
CA ALA A 26 6.51 -12.75 3.10
C ALA A 26 7.37 -13.93 2.60
N ARG A 27 7.22 -15.13 3.18
CA ARG A 27 7.93 -16.34 2.71
C ARG A 27 7.52 -16.71 1.29
N LEU A 28 6.22 -16.73 1.00
CA LEU A 28 5.70 -16.99 -0.34
C LEU A 28 6.22 -15.96 -1.35
N ALA A 29 6.25 -14.68 -0.97
CA ALA A 29 6.80 -13.62 -1.82
C ALA A 29 8.29 -13.86 -2.16
N VAL A 30 9.10 -14.30 -1.19
CA VAL A 30 10.51 -14.65 -1.42
C VAL A 30 10.63 -15.86 -2.34
N GLU A 31 9.79 -16.89 -2.16
CA GLU A 31 9.74 -18.06 -3.03
C GLU A 31 9.38 -17.68 -4.49
N ASP A 32 8.52 -16.68 -4.68
CA ASP A 32 8.16 -16.11 -5.99
C ASP A 32 9.22 -15.12 -6.54
N GLY A 33 10.38 -14.98 -5.87
CA GLY A 33 11.48 -14.15 -6.32
C GLY A 33 11.33 -12.64 -6.06
N ILE A 34 10.40 -12.24 -5.19
CA ILE A 34 10.29 -10.87 -4.68
C ILE A 34 11.44 -10.63 -3.68
N THR A 35 12.22 -9.58 -3.93
CA THR A 35 13.38 -9.21 -3.14
C THR A 35 13.19 -7.89 -2.40
N VAL A 36 12.23 -7.07 -2.83
CA VAL A 36 11.84 -5.81 -2.21
C VAL A 36 10.32 -5.70 -2.32
N MET A 37 9.69 -5.25 -1.24
CA MET A 37 8.24 -5.06 -1.17
C MET A 37 7.92 -3.68 -0.58
N VAL A 38 6.99 -2.97 -1.19
CA VAL A 38 6.43 -1.72 -0.67
C VAL A 38 5.08 -2.03 -0.03
N ALA A 39 4.95 -1.75 1.28
CA ALA A 39 3.68 -1.88 1.96
C ALA A 39 2.73 -0.74 1.51
N THR A 40 1.55 -1.11 1.01
CA THR A 40 0.52 -0.16 0.51
C THR A 40 -0.86 -0.50 1.09
N PRO A 41 -1.02 -0.48 2.42
CA PRO A 41 -2.29 -0.80 3.04
C PRO A 41 -3.39 0.20 2.64
N HIS A 42 -4.64 -0.23 2.72
CA HIS A 42 -5.79 0.65 2.54
C HIS A 42 -5.81 1.76 3.59
N LEU A 43 -6.03 2.99 3.13
CA LEU A 43 -6.26 4.15 4.01
C LEU A 43 -7.70 4.20 4.58
N PHE A 44 -8.64 3.41 4.02
CA PHE A 44 -10.07 3.77 4.03
C PHE A 44 -11.00 2.89 4.87
N LYS A 45 -10.50 1.86 5.58
CA LYS A 45 -11.39 1.01 6.38
C LYS A 45 -11.65 1.61 7.77
N GLY A 46 -12.73 2.38 7.89
CA GLY A 46 -13.38 2.71 9.17
C GLY A 46 -12.80 3.88 9.99
N ARG A 47 -11.95 4.74 9.40
CA ARG A 47 -11.49 5.98 10.05
C ARG A 47 -12.12 7.20 9.38
N SER A 48 -12.56 8.18 10.18
CA SER A 48 -12.92 9.51 9.69
C SER A 48 -11.67 10.19 9.15
N ILE A 49 -11.63 10.39 7.84
CA ILE A 49 -10.55 11.08 7.14
C ILE A 49 -10.95 12.54 7.03
N ASP A 50 -10.00 13.43 7.32
CA ASP A 50 -10.12 14.81 6.90
C ASP A 50 -10.05 14.86 5.37
N LEU A 51 -11.21 15.04 4.73
CA LEU A 51 -11.34 15.07 3.27
C LEU A 51 -10.47 16.16 2.64
N SER A 52 -10.03 17.17 3.39
CA SER A 52 -9.08 18.17 2.91
C SER A 52 -7.68 17.60 2.62
N GLN A 53 -7.36 16.40 3.16
CA GLN A 53 -6.08 15.71 2.94
C GLN A 53 -6.15 14.67 1.82
N LEU A 54 -7.29 14.52 1.15
CA LEU A 54 -7.41 13.60 0.03
C LEU A 54 -6.79 14.19 -1.24
N ASN A 55 -6.00 13.35 -1.92
CA ASN A 55 -5.58 13.62 -3.28
C ASN A 55 -6.77 13.35 -4.22
N THR A 56 -7.54 14.39 -4.56
CA THR A 56 -8.57 14.27 -5.59
C THR A 56 -7.92 14.08 -6.96
N LYS A 57 -8.71 13.61 -7.93
CA LYS A 57 -8.28 13.48 -9.33
C LYS A 57 -7.71 14.81 -9.84
N GLU A 58 -8.36 15.92 -9.52
CA GLU A 58 -7.98 17.26 -9.94
C GLU A 58 -6.61 17.66 -9.37
N ILE A 59 -6.39 17.43 -8.08
CA ILE A 59 -5.11 17.71 -7.40
C ILE A 59 -3.98 16.88 -8.02
N ILE A 60 -4.22 15.59 -8.26
CA ILE A 60 -3.23 14.70 -8.87
C ILE A 60 -2.86 15.19 -10.27
N LEU A 61 -3.84 15.51 -11.11
CA LEU A 61 -3.60 15.98 -12.47
C LEU A 61 -2.85 17.32 -12.50
N GLN A 62 -3.14 18.23 -11.56
CA GLN A 62 -2.42 19.50 -11.43
C GLN A 62 -0.95 19.28 -11.11
N HIS A 63 -0.63 18.44 -10.12
CA HIS A 63 0.76 18.15 -9.77
C HIS A 63 1.50 17.39 -10.87
N VAL A 64 0.86 16.42 -11.53
CA VAL A 64 1.46 15.72 -12.67
C VAL A 64 1.77 16.68 -13.83
N ALA A 65 0.90 17.66 -14.10
CA ALA A 65 1.17 18.67 -15.12
C ALA A 65 2.39 19.56 -14.80
N GLN A 66 2.76 19.69 -13.51
CA GLN A 66 3.95 20.42 -13.05
C GLN A 66 5.24 19.59 -13.18
N LEU A 67 5.16 18.26 -13.27
CA LEU A 67 6.31 17.35 -13.40
C LEU A 67 6.92 17.32 -14.81
N LYS A 68 6.54 18.27 -15.67
CA LYS A 68 7.12 18.38 -17.01
C LYS A 68 8.62 18.65 -16.92
N ARG A 69 9.40 17.65 -17.34
CA ARG A 69 10.75 17.82 -17.89
C ARG A 69 10.65 18.45 -19.27
#